data_AF-A0A2D6G7I3-F1
#
_entry.id   AF-A0A2D6G7I3-F1
#
_cell.length_a   1.000
_cell.length_b   1.000
_cell.length_c   1.000
_cell.angle_alpha   90.00
_cell.angle_beta   90.00
_cell.angle_gamma   90.00
#
_symmetry.space_group_name_H-M   'P 1'
#
loop_
_entity.id
_entity.type
_entity.pdbx_description
1 polymer ?
#
loop_
_entity_poly.entity_id
_entity_poly.type
_entity_poly.pdbx_seq_one_letter_code
_entity_poly.pdbx_strand_id
1 'polypeptide(L)'
;MNKKPLLILVLALLLVVPLVQAGELFDFFYTTFSGTEVSQFYNDYQGWIEFAIYLAIFISLTLGVFKERFGGKQTRTISIAIGIALSFSLVQFQPGLISRLGPFAFLIFIALFWYLIFSSLKESFKDEWLTMAVSYLFSFVLLWVLDPQGQVKALVLSNPNISWITDLIIIFSVIAAVIAIVKIKEKYFP
;
A
#
# COMPACT_ATOMS: atom_id res chain seq x y z
N MET A 1 -4.86 3.34 32.52
CA MET A 1 -5.98 3.03 31.60
C MET A 1 -5.42 2.70 30.21
N ASN A 2 -5.71 1.50 29.70
CA ASN A 2 -5.18 1.02 28.43
C ASN A 2 -5.99 1.64 27.29
N LYS A 3 -5.38 2.50 26.45
CA LYS A 3 -6.09 3.23 25.38
C LYS A 3 -6.34 2.40 24.11
N LYS A 4 -5.73 1.21 24.02
CA LYS A 4 -5.82 0.28 22.88
C LYS A 4 -7.26 -0.16 22.52
N PRO A 5 -8.13 -0.57 23.46
CA PRO A 5 -9.51 -0.93 23.14
C PRO A 5 -10.32 0.26 22.61
N LEU A 6 -10.03 1.47 23.08
CA LEU A 6 -10.71 2.69 22.62
C LEU A 6 -10.32 3.03 21.18
N LEU A 7 -9.06 2.79 20.80
CA LEU A 7 -8.56 2.98 19.44
C LEU A 7 -9.16 1.96 18.47
N ILE A 8 -9.28 0.69 18.89
CA ILE A 8 -9.94 -0.37 18.09
C ILE A 8 -11.44 -0.09 17.95
N LEU A 9 -12.09 0.40 19.01
CA LEU A 9 -13.51 0.76 18.97
C LEU A 9 -13.76 1.98 18.07
N VAL A 10 -12.88 2.99 18.09
CA VAL A 10 -12.93 4.13 17.17
C VAL A 10 -12.67 3.68 15.72
N LEU A 11 -11.74 2.76 15.48
CA LEU A 11 -11.49 2.20 14.14
C LEU A 11 -12.67 1.37 13.64
N ALA A 12 -13.27 0.55 14.52
CA ALA A 12 -14.46 -0.24 14.20
C ALA A 12 -15.67 0.67 13.95
N LEU A 13 -15.84 1.74 14.72
CA LEU A 13 -16.86 2.76 14.45
C LEU A 13 -16.62 3.49 13.13
N LEU A 14 -15.37 3.84 12.80
CA LEU A 14 -14.99 4.43 11.51
C LEU A 14 -15.27 3.50 10.32
N LEU A 15 -15.17 2.18 10.52
CA LEU A 15 -15.51 1.16 9.51
C LEU A 15 -17.01 0.86 9.43
N VAL A 16 -17.79 1.25 10.45
CA VAL A 16 -19.26 1.05 10.53
C VAL A 16 -20.02 2.35 10.22
N VAL A 17 -19.34 3.51 10.14
CA VAL A 17 -19.92 4.70 9.49
C VAL A 17 -20.38 4.25 8.11
N PRO A 18 -21.67 4.42 7.78
CA PRO A 18 -22.21 3.93 6.54
C PRO A 18 -21.41 4.60 5.41
N LEU A 19 -20.82 3.76 4.52
CA LEU A 19 -20.18 4.18 3.26
C LEU A 19 -21.03 5.19 2.45
N VAL A 20 -22.31 5.30 2.78
CA VAL A 20 -23.33 6.21 2.24
C VAL A 20 -22.94 7.70 2.31
N GLN A 21 -22.15 8.16 3.28
CA GLN A 21 -21.70 9.58 3.33
C GLN A 21 -20.30 9.82 2.76
N ALA A 22 -19.51 8.75 2.56
CA ALA A 22 -18.35 8.85 1.69
C ALA A 22 -18.77 8.95 0.21
N GLY A 23 -20.02 8.61 -0.12
CA GLY A 23 -20.62 8.72 -1.45
C GLY A 23 -20.33 10.07 -2.11
N GLU A 24 -20.73 11.20 -1.54
CA GLU A 24 -20.56 12.50 -2.22
C GLU A 24 -19.10 12.96 -2.34
N LEU A 25 -18.25 12.63 -1.36
CA LEU A 25 -16.83 13.00 -1.37
C LEU A 25 -16.03 12.08 -2.32
N PHE A 26 -16.34 10.78 -2.29
CA PHE A 26 -15.82 9.78 -3.20
C PHE A 26 -16.37 9.97 -4.61
N ASP A 27 -17.61 10.41 -4.77
CA ASP A 27 -18.23 10.77 -6.04
C ASP A 27 -17.64 12.08 -6.56
N PHE A 28 -17.25 13.04 -5.71
CA PHE A 28 -16.50 14.23 -6.11
C PHE A 28 -15.09 13.86 -6.60
N PHE A 29 -14.36 13.02 -5.86
CA PHE A 29 -13.07 12.49 -6.31
C PHE A 29 -13.24 11.61 -7.55
N TYR A 30 -14.24 10.73 -7.59
CA TYR A 30 -14.50 9.87 -8.72
C TYR A 30 -14.94 10.68 -9.94
N THR A 31 -15.81 11.68 -9.85
CA THR A 31 -16.19 12.52 -10.99
C THR A 31 -15.04 13.42 -11.46
N THR A 32 -14.21 13.93 -10.56
CA THR A 32 -12.98 14.69 -10.90
C THR A 32 -11.91 13.78 -11.53
N PHE A 33 -11.83 12.50 -11.12
CA PHE A 33 -10.76 11.58 -11.55
C PHE A 33 -11.20 10.52 -12.60
N SER A 34 -12.50 10.32 -12.84
CA SER A 34 -13.03 9.28 -13.77
C SER A 34 -13.21 9.80 -15.20
N GLY A 35 -13.33 11.12 -15.38
CA GLY A 35 -13.56 11.73 -16.68
C GLY A 35 -12.28 12.00 -17.43
N THR A 36 -11.57 10.97 -17.92
CA THR A 36 -10.44 11.13 -18.88
C THR A 36 -9.19 11.87 -18.37
N GLU A 37 -9.31 12.62 -17.27
CA GLU A 37 -8.29 13.51 -16.73
C GLU A 37 -7.21 12.81 -15.90
N VAL A 38 -7.44 11.61 -15.34
CA VAL A 38 -6.37 10.92 -14.58
C VAL A 38 -5.26 10.42 -15.49
N SER A 39 -5.61 9.93 -16.67
CA SER A 39 -4.59 9.54 -17.65
C SER A 39 -3.84 10.76 -18.16
N GLN A 40 -4.52 11.88 -18.40
CA GLN A 40 -3.88 13.15 -18.77
C GLN A 40 -3.01 13.71 -17.65
N PHE A 41 -3.51 13.76 -16.41
CA PHE A 41 -2.77 14.15 -15.23
C PHE A 41 -1.54 13.27 -15.03
N TYR A 42 -1.67 11.95 -15.16
CA TYR A 42 -0.52 11.05 -15.08
C TYR A 42 0.49 11.35 -16.18
N ASN A 43 0.06 11.62 -17.41
CA ASN A 43 0.96 11.98 -18.52
C ASN A 43 1.65 13.34 -18.29
N ASP A 44 0.91 14.34 -17.83
CA ASP A 44 1.41 15.70 -17.60
C ASP A 44 2.37 15.78 -16.42
N TYR A 45 2.13 14.97 -15.38
CA TYR A 45 2.93 14.92 -14.15
C TYR A 45 3.78 13.65 -14.02
N GLN A 46 3.95 12.88 -15.10
CA GLN A 46 4.59 11.56 -15.07
C GLN A 46 5.97 11.61 -14.40
N GLY A 47 6.80 12.58 -14.79
CA GLY A 47 8.15 12.73 -14.24
C GLY A 47 8.15 13.02 -12.73
N TRP A 48 7.18 13.80 -12.24
CA TRP A 48 7.04 14.08 -10.80
C TRP A 48 6.56 12.85 -10.02
N ILE A 49 5.63 12.08 -10.59
CA ILE A 49 5.13 10.84 -10.00
C ILE A 49 6.26 9.81 -9.93
N GLU A 50 6.99 9.60 -11.03
CA GLU A 50 8.14 8.70 -11.09
C GLU A 50 9.24 9.15 -10.10
N PHE A 51 9.53 10.45 -10.01
CA PHE A 51 10.47 11.00 -9.04
C PHE A 51 10.07 10.66 -7.60
N ALA A 52 8.81 10.88 -7.23
CA ALA A 52 8.32 10.60 -5.88
C ALA A 52 8.41 9.10 -5.53
N ILE A 53 8.08 8.22 -6.48
CA ILE A 53 8.19 6.76 -6.31
C ILE A 53 9.66 6.36 -6.13
N TYR A 54 10.55 6.79 -7.02
CA TYR A 54 11.97 6.48 -6.91
C TYR A 54 12.56 7.06 -5.62
N LEU A 55 12.12 8.24 -5.19
CA LEU A 55 12.56 8.87 -3.95
C LEU A 55 12.20 8.01 -2.74
N ALA A 56 10.96 7.52 -2.66
CA ALA A 56 10.55 6.63 -1.60
C ALA A 56 11.37 5.33 -1.59
N ILE A 57 11.61 4.73 -2.75
CA ILE A 57 12.38 3.49 -2.91
C ILE A 57 13.84 3.70 -2.50
N PHE A 58 14.54 4.67 -3.10
CA PHE A 58 15.96 4.87 -2.87
C PHE A 58 16.26 5.39 -1.46
N ILE A 59 15.41 6.25 -0.89
CA ILE A 59 15.55 6.63 0.52
C ILE A 59 15.38 5.40 1.41
N SER A 60 14.37 4.57 1.18
CA SER A 60 14.13 3.37 2.00
C SER A 60 15.29 2.38 1.93
N LEU A 61 15.79 2.09 0.72
CA LEU A 61 16.92 1.20 0.49
C LEU A 61 18.21 1.73 1.11
N THR A 62 18.56 2.99 0.82
CA THR A 62 19.78 3.59 1.35
C THR A 62 19.72 3.74 2.87
N LEU A 63 18.54 4.05 3.43
CA LEU A 63 18.38 4.12 4.89
C LEU A 63 18.49 2.75 5.52
N GLY A 64 17.92 1.70 4.92
CA GLY A 64 18.11 0.31 5.36
C GLY A 64 19.58 -0.09 5.39
N VAL A 65 20.25 0.02 4.25
CA VAL A 65 21.67 -0.38 4.07
C VAL A 65 22.60 0.42 4.98
N PHE A 66 22.44 1.75 5.01
CA PHE A 66 23.37 2.57 5.78
C PHE A 66 23.07 2.53 7.29
N LYS A 67 21.82 2.35 7.71
CA LYS A 67 21.47 2.24 9.15
C LYS A 67 22.13 1.01 9.76
N GLU A 68 22.14 -0.11 9.05
CA GLU A 68 22.78 -1.35 9.50
C GLU A 68 24.31 -1.18 9.62
N ARG A 69 24.94 -0.46 8.68
CA ARG A 69 26.39 -0.33 8.62
C ARG A 69 26.98 0.80 9.48
N PHE A 70 26.29 1.92 9.62
CA PHE A 70 26.85 3.16 10.20
C PHE A 70 26.10 3.69 11.43
N GLY A 71 24.87 3.26 11.70
CA GLY A 71 24.19 3.43 13.00
C GLY A 71 23.96 4.86 13.55
N GLY A 72 24.14 5.93 12.76
CA GLY A 72 24.16 7.32 13.27
C GLY A 72 23.06 8.26 12.76
N LYS A 73 22.90 9.44 13.37
CA LYS A 73 22.00 10.50 12.86
C LYS A 73 22.45 11.02 11.48
N GLN A 74 23.77 11.07 11.25
CA GLN A 74 24.38 11.48 9.98
C GLN A 74 23.99 10.54 8.82
N THR A 75 23.81 9.25 9.13
CA THR A 75 23.35 8.24 8.18
C THR A 75 22.05 8.64 7.51
N ARG A 76 21.07 9.14 8.27
CA ARG A 76 19.77 9.54 7.73
C ARG A 76 19.91 10.66 6.70
N THR A 77 20.72 11.68 6.98
CA THR A 77 20.95 12.80 6.06
C THR A 77 21.63 12.34 4.78
N ILE A 78 22.65 11.46 4.90
CA ILE A 78 23.37 10.90 3.75
C ILE A 78 22.43 10.03 2.90
N SER A 79 21.62 9.16 3.53
CA SER A 79 20.63 8.33 2.83
C SER A 79 19.61 9.19 2.07
N ILE A 80 19.12 10.28 2.67
CA ILE A 80 18.18 11.20 2.00
C ILE A 80 18.86 11.88 0.80
N ALA A 81 20.09 12.41 0.98
CA ALA A 81 20.81 13.08 -0.11
C ALA A 81 21.10 12.13 -1.29
N ILE A 82 21.55 10.91 -1.00
CA ILE A 82 21.80 9.88 -2.02
C ILE A 82 20.48 9.46 -2.67
N GLY A 83 19.42 9.27 -1.88
CA GLY A 83 18.08 8.95 -2.40
C GLY A 83 17.57 9.98 -3.40
N ILE A 84 17.65 11.27 -3.05
CA ILE A 84 17.29 12.38 -3.93
C ILE A 84 18.14 12.36 -5.21
N ALA A 85 19.46 12.23 -5.09
CA ALA A 85 20.37 12.24 -6.24
C ALA A 85 20.09 11.07 -7.20
N LEU A 86 19.84 9.87 -6.67
CA LEU A 86 19.52 8.68 -7.46
C LEU A 86 18.15 8.83 -8.14
N SER A 87 17.13 9.32 -7.44
CA SER A 87 15.80 9.54 -8.02
C SER A 87 15.84 10.56 -9.15
N PHE A 88 16.53 11.67 -8.94
CA PHE A 88 16.68 12.70 -9.95
C PHE A 88 17.42 12.18 -11.18
N SER A 89 18.52 11.45 -10.97
CA SER A 89 19.28 10.81 -12.04
C SER A 89 18.40 9.85 -12.84
N LEU A 90 17.63 8.99 -12.18
CA LEU A 90 16.80 7.99 -12.86
C LEU A 90 15.70 8.64 -13.71
N VAL A 91 15.02 9.66 -13.19
CA VAL A 91 13.97 10.39 -13.94
C VAL A 91 14.56 11.14 -15.13
N GLN A 92 15.72 11.78 -14.96
CA GLN A 92 16.33 12.58 -16.02
C GLN A 92 16.91 11.71 -17.15
N PHE A 93 17.56 10.59 -16.81
CA PHE A 93 18.26 9.75 -17.79
C PHE A 93 17.39 8.61 -18.33
N GLN A 94 16.37 8.17 -17.60
CA GLN A 94 15.46 7.10 -18.01
C GLN A 94 13.98 7.45 -17.72
N PRO A 95 13.46 8.54 -18.33
CA PRO A 95 12.06 8.91 -18.16
C PRO A 95 11.14 7.81 -18.68
N GLY A 96 10.08 7.51 -17.94
CA GLY A 96 9.13 6.48 -18.33
C GLY A 96 9.57 5.08 -17.97
N LEU A 97 10.62 4.88 -17.17
CA LEU A 97 11.09 3.53 -16.85
C LEU A 97 10.05 2.73 -16.05
N ILE A 98 9.29 3.36 -15.16
CA ILE A 98 8.13 2.70 -14.51
C ILE A 98 7.08 2.30 -15.56
N SER A 99 6.74 3.19 -16.48
CA SER A 99 5.81 2.88 -17.58
C SER A 99 6.32 1.77 -18.51
N ARG A 100 7.63 1.67 -18.74
CA ARG A 100 8.27 0.64 -19.58
C ARG A 100 8.43 -0.71 -18.90
N LEU A 101 8.61 -0.72 -17.57
CA LEU A 101 8.63 -1.94 -16.76
C LEU A 101 7.26 -2.64 -16.77
N GLY A 102 6.19 -1.93 -17.14
CA GLY A 102 4.87 -2.50 -17.38
C GLY A 102 4.37 -3.33 -16.19
N PRO A 103 3.86 -4.54 -16.41
CA PRO A 103 3.34 -5.41 -15.35
C PRO A 103 4.36 -5.71 -14.23
N PHE A 104 5.66 -5.73 -14.54
CA PHE A 104 6.70 -6.02 -13.54
C PHE A 104 6.88 -4.87 -12.55
N ALA A 105 6.85 -3.61 -13.01
CA ALA A 105 6.87 -2.47 -12.09
C ALA A 105 5.65 -2.48 -11.18
N PHE A 106 4.49 -2.81 -11.74
CA PHE A 106 3.27 -2.93 -10.96
C PHE A 106 3.37 -4.02 -9.88
N LEU A 107 3.93 -5.20 -10.19
CA LEU A 107 4.18 -6.25 -9.19
C LEU A 107 5.15 -5.82 -8.09
N ILE A 108 6.24 -5.15 -8.46
CA ILE A 108 7.22 -4.60 -7.49
C ILE A 108 6.54 -3.55 -6.60
N PHE A 109 5.72 -2.67 -7.19
CA PHE A 109 4.97 -1.66 -6.47
C PHE A 109 4.00 -2.30 -5.48
N ILE A 110 3.23 -3.31 -5.89
CA ILE A 110 2.35 -4.08 -4.99
C ILE A 110 3.15 -4.69 -3.84
N ALA A 111 4.29 -5.32 -4.13
CA ALA A 111 5.11 -5.97 -3.11
C ALA A 111 5.67 -4.96 -2.11
N LEU A 112 6.16 -3.80 -2.58
CA LEU A 112 6.64 -2.72 -1.73
C LEU A 112 5.53 -2.12 -0.89
N PHE A 113 4.37 -1.89 -1.49
CA PHE A 113 3.21 -1.32 -0.82
C PHE A 113 2.70 -2.26 0.28
N TRP A 114 2.58 -3.54 -0.04
CA TRP A 114 2.25 -4.58 0.92
C TRP A 114 3.26 -4.67 2.06
N TYR A 115 4.56 -4.63 1.74
CA TYR A 115 5.62 -4.63 2.74
C TYR A 115 5.54 -3.40 3.66
N LEU A 116 5.21 -2.23 3.11
CA LEU A 116 5.07 -0.99 3.88
C LEU A 116 3.90 -1.07 4.87
N ILE A 117 2.75 -1.58 4.43
CA ILE A 117 1.60 -1.82 5.31
C ILE A 117 1.96 -2.88 6.36
N PHE A 118 2.57 -3.98 5.95
CA PHE A 118 3.02 -5.04 6.87
C PHE A 118 3.97 -4.49 7.94
N SER A 119 5.00 -3.74 7.54
CA SER A 119 5.97 -3.15 8.46
C SER A 119 5.31 -2.21 9.45
N SER A 120 4.34 -1.41 9.01
CA SER A 120 3.57 -0.51 9.86
C SER A 120 2.67 -1.26 10.86
N LEU A 121 2.06 -2.38 10.45
CA LEU A 121 1.20 -3.19 11.30
C LEU A 121 1.97 -4.13 12.24
N LYS A 122 3.18 -4.55 11.87
CA LYS A 122 4.02 -5.47 12.65
C LYS A 122 4.36 -4.94 14.04
N GLU A 123 4.40 -3.63 14.23
CA GLU A 123 4.60 -3.04 15.56
C GLU A 123 3.33 -3.13 16.45
N SER A 124 2.16 -3.23 15.83
CA SER A 124 0.86 -3.25 16.53
C SER A 124 0.38 -4.66 16.87
N PHE A 125 0.69 -5.65 16.03
CA PHE A 125 0.26 -7.03 16.18
C PHE A 125 1.40 -7.92 16.68
N LYS A 126 1.10 -8.82 17.64
CA LYS A 126 2.09 -9.78 18.17
C LYS A 126 2.29 -11.01 17.27
N ASP A 127 1.30 -11.32 16.44
CA ASP A 127 1.27 -12.52 15.61
C ASP A 127 1.63 -12.14 14.17
N GLU A 128 2.75 -12.65 13.68
CA GLU A 128 3.31 -12.30 12.37
C GLU A 128 2.41 -12.79 11.23
N TRP A 129 1.82 -13.98 11.34
CA TRP A 129 0.92 -14.54 10.33
C TRP A 129 -0.35 -13.72 10.18
N LEU A 130 -0.92 -13.31 11.32
CA LEU A 130 -2.09 -12.44 11.35
C LEU A 130 -1.77 -11.07 10.75
N THR A 131 -0.62 -10.49 11.10
CA THR A 131 -0.16 -9.22 10.53
C THR A 131 -0.04 -9.30 9.01
N MET A 132 0.52 -10.40 8.52
CA MET A 132 0.72 -10.68 7.09
C MET A 132 -0.61 -10.79 6.33
N ALA A 133 -1.58 -11.49 6.91
CA ALA A 133 -2.91 -11.63 6.33
C ALA A 133 -3.67 -10.30 6.32
N VAL A 134 -3.63 -9.55 7.42
CA VAL A 134 -4.29 -8.25 7.52
C VAL A 134 -3.64 -7.24 6.57
N SER A 135 -2.30 -7.20 6.49
CA SER A 135 -1.60 -6.30 5.57
C SER A 135 -1.91 -6.62 4.11
N TYR A 136 -2.02 -7.91 3.75
CA TYR A 136 -2.46 -8.32 2.42
C TYR A 136 -3.86 -7.81 2.11
N LEU A 137 -4.82 -8.03 3.03
CA LEU A 137 -6.21 -7.61 2.85
C LEU A 137 -6.31 -6.09 2.67
N PHE A 138 -5.61 -5.32 3.51
CA PHE A 138 -5.53 -3.86 3.37
C PHE A 138 -4.91 -3.44 2.04
N SER A 139 -3.80 -4.05 1.63
CA SER A 139 -3.13 -3.72 0.36
C SER A 139 -4.04 -4.00 -0.83
N PHE A 140 -4.74 -5.13 -0.81
CA PHE A 140 -5.68 -5.53 -1.85
C PHE A 140 -6.87 -4.57 -1.94
N VAL A 141 -7.49 -4.22 -0.81
CA VAL A 141 -8.59 -3.23 -0.78
C VAL A 141 -8.11 -1.88 -1.28
N LEU A 142 -6.92 -1.44 -0.86
CA LEU A 142 -6.34 -0.17 -1.33
C LEU A 142 -6.11 -0.18 -2.84
N LEU A 143 -5.52 -1.26 -3.37
CA LEU A 143 -5.33 -1.40 -4.82
C LEU A 143 -6.66 -1.38 -5.57
N TRP A 144 -7.69 -2.03 -5.03
CA TRP A 144 -9.02 -2.01 -5.63
C TRP A 144 -9.65 -0.62 -5.63
N VAL A 145 -9.48 0.14 -4.54
CA VAL A 145 -9.95 1.53 -4.45
C VAL A 145 -9.16 2.46 -5.38
N LEU A 146 -7.86 2.22 -5.57
CA LEU A 146 -6.97 3.04 -6.40
C LEU A 146 -7.06 2.75 -7.91
N ASP A 147 -7.69 1.64 -8.30
CA ASP A 147 -7.91 1.27 -9.71
C ASP A 147 -9.41 1.30 -10.07
N PRO A 148 -10.01 2.50 -10.20
CA PRO A 148 -11.43 2.64 -10.54
C PRO A 148 -11.76 2.12 -11.95
N GLN A 149 -10.75 2.00 -12.82
CA GLN A 149 -10.91 1.48 -14.17
C GLN A 149 -10.89 -0.05 -14.23
N GLY A 150 -10.59 -0.73 -13.12
CA GLY A 150 -10.57 -2.18 -13.03
C GLY A 150 -9.50 -2.85 -13.87
N GLN A 151 -8.41 -2.15 -14.20
CA GLN A 151 -7.28 -2.72 -14.94
C GLN A 151 -6.59 -3.85 -14.16
N VAL A 152 -6.45 -3.69 -12.84
CA VAL A 152 -5.95 -4.69 -11.90
C VAL A 152 -6.90 -5.89 -11.88
N LYS A 153 -8.21 -5.64 -11.81
CA LYS A 153 -9.22 -6.70 -11.87
C LYS A 153 -9.17 -7.44 -13.21
N ALA A 154 -9.00 -6.72 -14.33
CA ALA A 154 -8.84 -7.31 -15.65
C ALA A 154 -7.55 -8.13 -15.77
N LEU A 155 -6.43 -7.66 -15.22
CA LEU A 155 -5.16 -8.41 -15.18
C LEU A 155 -5.27 -9.70 -14.37
N VAL A 156 -5.96 -9.67 -13.23
CA VAL A 156 -6.15 -10.85 -12.38
C VAL A 156 -7.14 -11.84 -13.01
N LEU A 157 -8.25 -11.36 -13.57
CA LEU A 157 -9.29 -12.21 -14.15
C LEU A 157 -8.93 -12.73 -15.56
N SER A 158 -8.09 -12.03 -16.32
CA SER A 158 -7.68 -12.47 -17.66
C SER A 158 -6.80 -13.71 -17.65
N ASN A 159 -6.13 -14.01 -16.52
CA ASN A 159 -5.31 -15.19 -16.38
C ASN A 159 -5.97 -16.19 -15.42
N PRO A 160 -6.60 -17.28 -15.93
CA PRO A 160 -7.32 -18.23 -15.09
C PRO A 160 -6.42 -18.92 -14.06
N ASN A 161 -5.11 -18.98 -14.28
CA ASN A 161 -4.17 -19.53 -13.29
C ASN A 161 -3.92 -18.58 -12.10
N ILE A 162 -4.14 -17.28 -12.27
CA ILE A 162 -3.93 -16.27 -11.22
C ILE A 162 -5.23 -16.03 -10.44
N SER A 163 -6.38 -16.13 -11.10
CA SER A 163 -7.68 -15.89 -10.46
C SER A 163 -7.93 -16.84 -9.28
N TRP A 164 -7.73 -18.15 -9.44
CA TRP A 164 -7.97 -19.09 -8.33
C TRP A 164 -6.99 -18.90 -7.16
N ILE A 165 -5.74 -18.51 -7.44
CA ILE A 165 -4.74 -18.22 -6.40
C ILE A 165 -5.16 -16.99 -5.61
N THR A 166 -5.56 -15.91 -6.30
CA THR A 166 -6.01 -14.68 -5.65
C THR A 166 -7.28 -14.90 -4.84
N ASP A 167 -8.26 -15.66 -5.34
CA ASP A 167 -9.46 -16.03 -4.60
C ASP A 167 -9.13 -16.82 -3.32
N LEU A 168 -8.23 -17.80 -3.39
CA LEU A 168 -7.79 -18.55 -2.22
C LEU A 168 -7.11 -17.63 -1.19
N ILE A 169 -6.21 -16.74 -1.63
CA ILE A 169 -5.52 -15.82 -0.72
C ILE A 169 -6.53 -14.88 -0.04
N ILE A 170 -7.54 -14.40 -0.77
CA ILE A 170 -8.61 -13.57 -0.19
C ILE A 170 -9.38 -14.37 0.86
N ILE A 171 -9.79 -15.60 0.56
CA ILE A 171 -10.51 -16.47 1.51
C ILE A 171 -9.67 -16.70 2.77
N PHE A 172 -8.39 -17.07 2.63
CA PHE A 172 -7.49 -17.27 3.76
C PHE A 172 -7.30 -15.98 4.58
N SER A 173 -7.20 -14.83 3.90
CA SER A 173 -7.06 -13.53 4.56
C SER A 173 -8.31 -13.17 5.38
N VAL A 174 -9.51 -13.44 4.85
CA VAL A 174 -10.77 -13.24 5.56
C VAL A 174 -10.86 -14.17 6.77
N ILE A 175 -10.54 -15.46 6.62
CA ILE A 175 -10.53 -16.42 7.73
C ILE A 175 -9.57 -15.96 8.83
N ALA A 176 -8.35 -15.55 8.46
CA ALA A 176 -7.36 -15.03 9.40
C ALA A 176 -7.85 -13.76 10.12
N ALA A 177 -8.51 -12.85 9.40
CA ALA A 177 -9.11 -11.65 9.98
C ALA A 177 -10.25 -11.98 10.96
N VAL A 178 -11.10 -12.96 10.65
CA VAL A 178 -12.17 -13.41 11.55
C VAL A 178 -11.58 -14.03 12.83
N ILE A 179 -10.58 -14.91 12.70
CA ILE A 179 -9.87 -15.50 13.86
C ILE A 179 -9.23 -14.41 14.71
N ALA A 180 -8.64 -13.39 14.07
CA ALA A 180 -8.06 -12.23 14.77
C ALA A 180 -9.11 -11.51 15.61
N ILE A 181 -10.28 -11.22 15.04
CA ILE A 181 -11.38 -10.54 15.72
C ILE A 181 -11.89 -11.37 16.91
N VAL A 182 -12.06 -12.68 16.74
CA VAL A 182 -12.51 -13.58 17.80
C VAL A 182 -11.51 -13.60 18.97
N LYS A 183 -10.21 -13.77 18.69
CA LYS A 183 -9.15 -13.75 19.72
C LYS A 183 -9.08 -12.40 20.45
N ILE A 184 -9.29 -11.29 19.74
CA ILE A 184 -9.33 -9.95 20.34
C ILE A 184 -10.54 -9.87 21.28
N LYS A 185 -11.71 -10.35 20.85
CA LYS A 185 -12.93 -10.34 21.68
C LYS A 185 -12.73 -11.10 22.99
N GLU A 186 -12.23 -12.34 22.94
CA GLU A 186 -11.99 -13.17 24.15
C GLU A 186 -11.01 -12.50 25.13
N LYS A 187 -9.99 -11.82 24.62
CA LYS A 187 -8.96 -11.18 25.45
C LYS A 187 -9.45 -9.93 26.18
N TYR A 188 -10.38 -9.19 25.59
CA TYR A 188 -10.84 -7.90 26.12
C TYR A 188 -12.25 -7.94 26.71
N PHE A 189 -13.03 -9.00 26.42
CA PHE A 189 -14.40 -9.19 26.89
C PHE A 189 -14.60 -10.66 27.33
N PRO A 190 -14.01 -11.06 28.48
CA PRO A 190 -14.15 -12.40 29.03
C PRO A 190 -15.57 -12.70 29.55
#